data_AF-A0A9W9YUD1-F1
#
_entry.id   AF-A0A9W9YUD1-F1
#
_cell.length_a   1.000
_cell.length_b   1.000
_cell.length_c   1.000
_cell.angle_alpha   90.00
_cell.angle_beta   90.00
_cell.angle_gamma   90.00
#
_symmetry.space_group_name_H-M   'P 1'
#
loop_
_entity.id
_entity.type
_entity.pdbx_description
1 polymer ?
#
loop_
_entity_poly.entity_id
_entity_poly.type
_entity_poly.pdbx_seq_one_letter_code
_entity_poly.pdbx_strand_id
1 'polypeptide(L)'
;MAPYRTQCDFCDGQFTTTTALQRHRRSRHPNARPVKELPFYEEDAVIVQFPDANRASRNPLVRRDFKLWISGIVESINSTLHPKVSGKWSRVERHDCPENFLQLLLARLPSAFVNSAKERPHWKPPVWKKNAKQFSWKCHSMDEVKAALDCSSTPLALSKSYNGLEEVADNAIAQVSGIQAIALAKSRARGDRDLTRSRPTCRASLVVGEGEGRATREFEIIWWPDLYTIPQRGKIALRYYVGKVLF
;
A
#
# COMPACT_ATOMS: atom_id res chain seq x y z
N MET A 1 -9.18 0.11 26.03
CA MET A 1 -8.97 -1.15 25.29
C MET A 1 -7.49 -1.28 25.03
N ALA A 2 -6.86 -2.32 25.54
CA ALA A 2 -5.44 -2.52 25.36
C ALA A 2 -5.14 -3.00 23.93
N PRO A 3 -4.06 -2.51 23.29
CA PRO A 3 -3.60 -3.06 22.03
C PRO A 3 -3.02 -4.46 22.25
N TYR A 4 -3.26 -5.38 21.30
CA TYR A 4 -2.53 -6.65 21.27
C TYR A 4 -1.04 -6.39 21.15
N ARG A 5 -0.22 -7.22 21.81
CA ARG A 5 1.23 -7.02 21.89
C ARG A 5 1.99 -8.17 21.26
N THR A 6 3.11 -7.87 20.65
CA THR A 6 4.12 -8.84 20.24
C THR A 6 5.34 -8.72 21.17
N GLN A 7 6.03 -9.83 21.40
CA GLN A 7 7.11 -9.93 22.39
C GLN A 7 8.46 -10.13 21.70
N CYS A 8 9.53 -9.63 22.31
CA CYS A 8 10.88 -9.93 21.87
C CYS A 8 11.28 -11.35 22.29
N ASP A 9 12.00 -12.04 21.40
CA ASP A 9 12.55 -13.39 21.61
C ASP A 9 13.84 -13.41 22.46
N PHE A 10 14.42 -12.25 22.76
CA PHE A 10 15.70 -12.13 23.47
C PHE A 10 15.60 -11.41 24.82
N CYS A 11 14.47 -10.77 25.12
CA CYS A 11 14.24 -10.03 26.36
C CYS A 11 12.74 -9.85 26.63
N ASP A 12 12.38 -9.34 27.81
CA ASP A 12 10.98 -9.11 28.21
C ASP A 12 10.31 -7.90 27.51
N GLY A 13 10.91 -7.39 26.44
CA GLY A 13 10.40 -6.26 25.68
C GLY A 13 9.09 -6.58 24.97
N GLN A 14 8.06 -5.75 25.19
CA GLN A 14 6.76 -5.87 24.53
C GLN A 14 6.47 -4.67 23.63
N PHE A 15 5.85 -4.92 22.47
CA PHE A 15 5.62 -3.91 21.45
C PHE A 15 4.21 -4.02 20.86
N THR A 16 3.63 -2.88 20.49
CA THR A 16 2.32 -2.85 19.82
C THR A 16 2.41 -3.02 18.31
N THR A 17 3.62 -2.97 17.74
CA THR A 17 3.84 -3.17 16.31
C THR A 17 5.11 -3.96 16.02
N THR A 18 5.09 -4.72 14.93
CA THR A 18 6.24 -5.48 14.43
C THR A 18 7.37 -4.56 13.99
N THR A 19 7.07 -3.39 13.40
CA THR A 19 8.11 -2.39 13.08
C THR A 19 8.85 -1.88 14.33
N ALA A 20 8.13 -1.65 15.44
CA ALA A 20 8.74 -1.20 16.68
C ALA A 20 9.64 -2.29 17.28
N LEU A 21 9.17 -3.54 17.27
CA LEU A 21 9.95 -4.69 17.70
C LEU A 21 11.21 -4.89 16.83
N GLN A 22 11.09 -4.78 15.51
CA GLN A 22 12.21 -4.87 14.58
C GLN A 22 13.26 -3.78 14.81
N ARG A 23 12.83 -2.55 15.10
CA ARG A 23 13.73 -1.46 15.48
C ARG A 23 14.41 -1.75 16.82
N HIS A 24 13.66 -2.25 17.80
CA HIS A 24 14.23 -2.66 19.08
C HIS A 24 15.30 -3.73 18.91
N ARG A 25 15.00 -4.83 18.20
CA ARG A 25 15.94 -5.92 17.93
C ARG A 25 17.22 -5.42 17.26
N ARG A 26 17.11 -4.58 16.21
CA ARG A 26 18.29 -3.96 15.58
C ARG A 26 19.15 -3.13 16.55
N SER A 27 18.53 -2.46 17.51
CA SER A 27 19.24 -1.58 18.46
C SER A 27 19.79 -2.28 19.70
N ARG A 28 19.13 -3.32 20.20
CA ARG A 28 19.45 -4.00 21.48
C ARG A 28 20.00 -5.40 21.30
N HIS A 29 19.79 -6.01 20.13
CA HIS A 29 20.22 -7.36 19.80
C HIS A 29 20.89 -7.37 18.41
N PRO A 30 22.15 -6.88 18.28
CA PRO A 30 22.80 -6.66 16.98
C PRO A 30 22.91 -7.91 16.09
N ASN A 31 22.95 -9.09 16.72
CA ASN A 31 23.03 -10.38 16.02
C ASN A 31 21.65 -11.00 15.72
N ALA A 32 20.56 -10.34 16.10
CA ALA A 32 19.20 -10.83 15.86
C ALA A 32 18.84 -10.73 14.37
N ARG A 33 18.47 -11.86 13.78
CA ARG A 33 17.96 -11.88 12.40
C ARG A 33 16.60 -11.20 12.33
N PRO A 34 16.27 -10.44 11.27
CA PRO A 34 14.93 -9.91 11.07
C PRO A 34 13.88 -11.03 11.09
N VAL A 35 12.82 -10.87 11.87
CA VAL A 35 11.70 -11.82 11.92
C VAL A 35 10.51 -11.26 11.14
N LYS A 36 9.99 -12.05 10.20
CA LYS A 36 8.80 -11.66 9.42
C LYS A 36 7.51 -11.83 10.21
N GLU A 37 7.44 -12.83 11.07
CA GLU A 37 6.21 -13.21 11.75
C GLU A 37 6.49 -13.48 13.22
N LEU A 38 5.88 -12.68 14.09
CA LEU A 38 5.76 -13.00 15.50
C LEU A 38 4.29 -12.91 15.90
N PRO A 39 3.83 -13.82 16.77
CA PRO A 39 2.46 -13.79 17.24
C PRO A 39 2.17 -12.46 17.95
N PHE A 40 0.92 -12.05 17.83
CA PHE A 40 0.32 -11.05 18.71
C PHE A 40 -0.48 -11.79 19.77
N TYR A 41 -0.42 -11.28 20.99
CA TYR A 41 -1.07 -11.87 22.15
C TYR A 41 -2.19 -10.97 22.67
N GLU A 42 -3.28 -11.60 23.09
CA GLU A 42 -4.31 -11.01 23.96
C GLU A 42 -3.79 -10.90 25.40
N GLU A 43 -4.53 -10.21 26.28
CA GLU A 43 -4.11 -10.00 27.69
C GLU A 43 -3.83 -11.33 28.42
N ASP A 44 -4.56 -12.39 28.06
CA ASP A 44 -4.44 -13.74 28.64
C ASP A 44 -3.38 -14.61 27.94
N ALA A 45 -2.43 -14.02 27.22
CA ALA A 45 -1.41 -14.71 26.42
C ALA A 45 -1.97 -15.63 25.31
N VAL A 46 -3.24 -15.46 24.93
CA VAL A 46 -3.86 -16.16 23.80
C VAL A 46 -3.35 -15.56 22.49
N ILE A 47 -2.94 -16.42 21.54
CA ILE A 47 -2.46 -15.99 20.23
C ILE A 47 -3.64 -15.48 19.39
N VAL A 48 -3.51 -14.25 18.89
CA VAL A 48 -4.46 -13.65 17.95
C VAL A 48 -4.40 -14.41 16.62
N GLN A 49 -5.56 -14.90 16.18
CA GLN A 49 -5.71 -15.56 14.88
C GLN A 49 -5.83 -14.52 13.76
N PHE A 50 -5.09 -14.71 12.68
CA PHE A 50 -5.10 -13.87 11.50
C PHE A 50 -5.61 -14.66 10.28
N PRO A 51 -6.32 -14.03 9.33
CA PRO A 51 -6.60 -14.67 8.06
C PRO A 51 -5.31 -15.04 7.33
N ASP A 52 -5.13 -16.33 7.06
CA ASP A 52 -3.91 -16.84 6.43
C ASP A 52 -3.86 -16.55 4.93
N ALA A 53 -2.65 -16.41 4.40
CA ALA A 53 -2.41 -16.33 2.97
C ALA A 53 -2.84 -17.64 2.28
N ASN A 54 -3.90 -17.60 1.47
CA ASN A 54 -4.42 -18.77 0.77
C ASN A 54 -4.27 -18.62 -0.76
N ARG A 55 -3.35 -19.38 -1.35
CA ARG A 55 -3.12 -19.42 -2.81
C ARG A 55 -4.18 -20.24 -3.57
N ALA A 56 -4.95 -21.07 -2.86
CA ALA A 56 -5.59 -22.26 -3.41
C ALA A 56 -7.12 -22.19 -3.45
N SER A 57 -7.72 -21.03 -3.77
CA SER A 57 -9.14 -21.07 -4.17
C SER A 57 -9.25 -21.84 -5.48
N ARG A 58 -9.67 -23.10 -5.40
CA ARG A 58 -9.91 -23.99 -6.55
C ARG A 58 -11.19 -23.61 -7.30
N ASN A 59 -12.05 -22.78 -6.69
CA ASN A 59 -13.30 -22.36 -7.25
C ASN A 59 -13.08 -21.27 -8.34
N PRO A 60 -13.40 -21.54 -9.62
CA PRO A 60 -13.23 -20.58 -10.71
C PRO A 60 -14.05 -19.29 -10.52
N LEU A 61 -15.24 -19.38 -9.90
CA LEU A 61 -16.10 -18.21 -9.65
C LEU A 61 -15.42 -17.24 -8.69
N VAL A 62 -14.84 -17.75 -7.60
CA VAL A 62 -14.10 -16.92 -6.63
C VAL A 62 -12.92 -16.21 -7.29
N ARG A 63 -12.20 -16.88 -8.20
CA ARG A 63 -11.09 -16.26 -8.93
C ARG A 63 -11.57 -15.16 -9.87
N ARG A 64 -12.67 -15.40 -10.59
CA ARG A 64 -13.30 -14.39 -11.46
C ARG A 64 -13.75 -13.18 -10.66
N ASP A 65 -14.44 -13.41 -9.55
CA ASP A 65 -14.99 -12.34 -8.73
C ASP A 65 -13.87 -11.57 -8.00
N PHE A 66 -12.80 -12.25 -7.57
CA PHE A 66 -11.58 -11.62 -7.07
C PHE A 66 -10.92 -10.73 -8.13
N LYS A 67 -10.86 -11.19 -9.39
CA LYS A 67 -10.33 -10.39 -10.51
C LYS A 67 -11.18 -9.14 -10.78
N LEU A 68 -12.50 -9.25 -10.74
CA LEU A 68 -13.38 -8.07 -10.87
C LEU A 68 -13.17 -7.09 -9.71
N TRP A 69 -13.09 -7.63 -8.49
CA TRP A 69 -12.87 -6.84 -7.29
C TRP A 69 -11.52 -6.10 -7.30
N ILE A 70 -10.45 -6.76 -7.73
CA ILE A 70 -9.11 -6.13 -7.81
C ILE A 70 -9.04 -5.10 -8.93
N SER A 71 -9.75 -5.28 -10.06
CA SER A 71 -9.87 -4.25 -11.10
C SER A 71 -10.44 -2.95 -10.56
N GLY A 72 -11.53 -3.02 -9.80
CA GLY A 72 -12.11 -1.82 -9.20
C GLY A 72 -11.15 -1.14 -8.21
N ILE A 73 -10.32 -1.92 -7.50
CA ILE A 73 -9.26 -1.37 -6.64
C ILE A 73 -8.20 -0.65 -7.49
N VAL A 74 -7.72 -1.27 -8.56
CA VAL A 74 -6.70 -0.69 -9.44
C VAL A 74 -7.20 0.58 -10.10
N GLU A 75 -8.46 0.64 -10.55
CA GLU A 75 -9.08 1.86 -11.06
C GLU A 75 -9.09 2.98 -10.01
N SER A 76 -9.45 2.65 -8.77
CA SER A 76 -9.40 3.61 -7.66
C SER A 76 -7.97 4.11 -7.41
N ILE A 77 -6.97 3.22 -7.44
CA ILE A 77 -5.55 3.59 -7.31
C ILE A 77 -5.13 4.51 -8.46
N ASN A 78 -5.39 4.12 -9.70
CA ASN A 78 -5.05 4.88 -10.90
C ASN A 78 -5.67 6.29 -10.87
N SER A 79 -6.91 6.43 -10.37
CA SER A 79 -7.58 7.73 -10.23
C SER A 79 -6.83 8.70 -9.31
N THR A 80 -6.07 8.18 -8.34
CA THR A 80 -5.30 9.03 -7.42
C THR A 80 -4.10 9.70 -8.08
N LEU A 81 -3.69 9.24 -9.27
CA LEU A 81 -2.62 9.84 -10.06
C LEU A 81 -3.07 11.08 -10.83
N HIS A 82 -4.37 11.37 -10.90
CA HIS A 82 -4.91 12.52 -11.60
C HIS A 82 -4.34 13.85 -11.06
N PRO A 83 -3.99 14.86 -11.90
CA PRO A 83 -3.24 16.06 -11.50
C PRO A 83 -3.93 16.86 -10.39
N LYS A 84 -5.26 16.95 -10.41
CA LYS A 84 -6.04 17.65 -9.36
C LYS A 84 -5.94 17.03 -7.95
N VAL A 85 -5.38 15.83 -7.79
CA VAL A 85 -5.50 15.03 -6.56
C VAL A 85 -4.49 15.32 -5.43
N SER A 86 -3.51 16.22 -5.45
CA SER A 86 -2.49 16.37 -4.37
C SER A 86 -1.67 15.11 -4.02
N GLY A 87 -0.37 15.27 -3.74
CA GLY A 87 0.48 14.17 -3.28
C GLY A 87 0.27 13.91 -1.79
N LYS A 88 -0.12 12.69 -1.41
CA LYS A 88 -0.39 12.33 -0.01
C LYS A 88 -0.51 10.82 0.19
N TRP A 89 -0.69 10.43 1.44
CA TRP A 89 -1.24 9.12 1.79
C TRP A 89 -2.68 9.01 1.29
N SER A 90 -2.87 8.11 0.34
CA SER A 90 -4.16 7.75 -0.24
C SER A 90 -4.69 6.48 0.42
N ARG A 91 -6.01 6.31 0.34
CA ARG A 91 -6.69 5.13 0.85
C ARG A 91 -7.82 4.71 -0.08
N VAL A 92 -7.89 3.42 -0.38
CA VAL A 92 -9.01 2.77 -1.07
C VAL A 92 -9.69 1.84 -0.08
N GLU A 93 -10.99 2.02 0.14
CA GLU A 93 -11.78 1.20 1.07
C GLU A 93 -12.78 0.33 0.29
N ARG A 94 -12.97 -0.91 0.72
CA ARG A 94 -14.02 -1.81 0.23
C ARG A 94 -14.78 -2.37 1.43
N HIS A 95 -16.07 -2.13 1.44
CA HIS A 95 -17.01 -2.62 2.42
C HIS A 95 -17.52 -4.00 2.01
N ASP A 96 -17.98 -4.76 2.99
CA ASP A 96 -18.57 -6.08 2.76
C ASP A 96 -17.68 -6.99 1.87
N CYS A 97 -16.39 -7.01 2.16
CA CYS A 97 -15.41 -7.79 1.43
C CYS A 97 -15.37 -9.23 1.98
N PRO A 98 -15.41 -10.26 1.13
CA PRO A 98 -15.10 -11.64 1.54
C PRO A 98 -13.68 -11.77 2.12
N GLU A 99 -13.50 -12.56 3.18
CA GLU A 99 -12.18 -12.83 3.76
C GLU A 99 -11.26 -13.55 2.78
N ASN A 100 -11.78 -14.45 1.95
CA ASN A 100 -10.98 -15.16 0.95
C ASN A 100 -10.31 -14.22 -0.08
N PHE A 101 -10.84 -13.00 -0.30
CA PHE A 101 -10.19 -12.00 -1.15
C PHE A 101 -8.96 -11.41 -0.45
N LEU A 102 -9.04 -11.15 0.86
CA LEU A 102 -7.88 -10.78 1.66
C LEU A 102 -6.82 -11.89 1.61
N GLN A 103 -7.23 -13.15 1.84
CA GLN A 103 -6.31 -14.29 1.82
C GLN A 103 -5.61 -14.44 0.47
N LEU A 104 -6.33 -14.27 -0.65
CA LEU A 104 -5.78 -14.29 -2.01
C LEU A 104 -4.83 -13.11 -2.28
N LEU A 105 -5.12 -11.93 -1.72
CA LEU A 105 -4.25 -10.76 -1.84
C LEU A 105 -2.95 -10.95 -1.03
N LEU A 106 -3.05 -11.38 0.23
CA LEU A 106 -1.89 -11.68 1.08
C LEU A 106 -1.00 -12.76 0.48
N ALA A 107 -1.61 -13.79 -0.13
CA ALA A 107 -0.88 -14.83 -0.84
C ALA A 107 -0.01 -14.35 -2.01
N ARG A 108 -0.32 -13.17 -2.56
CA ARG A 108 0.41 -12.50 -3.63
C ARG A 108 1.44 -11.50 -3.12
N LEU A 109 1.48 -11.25 -1.81
CA LEU A 109 2.42 -10.33 -1.16
C LEU A 109 3.28 -11.11 -0.15
N PRO A 110 4.22 -11.97 -0.60
CA PRO A 110 4.99 -12.85 0.28
C PRO A 110 5.92 -12.12 1.25
N SER A 111 6.25 -10.84 1.02
CA SER A 111 6.97 -10.01 1.98
C SER A 111 6.08 -9.30 2.99
N ALA A 112 4.74 -9.32 2.80
CA ALA A 112 3.84 -8.66 3.72
C ALA A 112 3.86 -9.35 5.08
N PHE A 113 3.96 -8.56 6.14
CA PHE A 113 3.95 -9.04 7.51
C PHE A 113 2.84 -8.36 8.31
N VAL A 114 2.29 -9.07 9.30
CA VAL A 114 1.38 -8.46 10.27
C VAL A 114 2.17 -7.39 11.03
N ASN A 115 1.79 -6.13 10.87
CA ASN A 115 2.42 -5.01 11.55
C ASN A 115 1.72 -4.68 12.86
N SER A 116 0.39 -4.79 12.93
CA SER A 116 -0.33 -4.51 14.17
C SER A 116 -1.69 -5.18 14.20
N ALA A 117 -2.09 -5.60 15.39
CA ALA A 117 -3.45 -6.00 15.71
C ALA A 117 -3.95 -5.15 16.89
N LYS A 118 -5.21 -4.73 16.88
CA LYS A 118 -5.81 -3.95 17.97
C LYS A 118 -7.32 -3.93 17.90
N GLU A 119 -7.97 -3.65 19.02
CA GLU A 119 -9.38 -3.26 19.05
C GLU A 119 -9.53 -1.75 18.93
N ARG A 120 -10.44 -1.31 18.06
CA ARG A 120 -10.79 0.10 17.91
C ARG A 120 -12.26 0.29 17.60
N PRO A 121 -12.83 1.44 17.98
CA PRO A 121 -14.12 1.82 17.47
C PRO A 121 -14.05 2.11 15.96
N HIS A 122 -15.12 1.76 15.26
CA HIS A 122 -15.38 2.14 13.89
C HIS A 122 -16.60 3.07 13.86
N TRP A 123 -16.37 4.38 13.82
CA TRP A 123 -17.41 5.41 13.79
C TRP A 123 -17.58 6.03 12.40
N LYS A 124 -17.66 5.20 11.37
CA LYS A 124 -17.80 5.65 9.98
C LYS A 124 -18.92 4.91 9.27
N PRO A 125 -19.66 5.56 8.36
CA PRO A 125 -20.59 4.86 7.49
C PRO A 125 -19.92 3.69 6.74
N PRO A 126 -20.66 2.62 6.40
CA PRO A 126 -22.09 2.41 6.70
C PRO A 126 -22.36 1.76 8.06
N VAL A 127 -21.33 1.42 8.85
CA VAL A 127 -21.49 0.66 10.11
C VAL A 127 -20.79 1.35 11.26
N TRP A 128 -21.52 1.61 12.34
CA TRP A 128 -20.96 2.14 13.58
C TRP A 128 -20.82 1.02 14.61
N LYS A 129 -19.59 0.73 15.04
CA LYS A 129 -19.31 -0.31 16.03
C LYS A 129 -18.36 0.22 17.08
N LYS A 130 -18.73 0.11 18.37
CA LYS A 130 -17.93 0.60 19.50
C LYS A 130 -16.59 -0.13 19.63
N ASN A 131 -16.60 -1.44 19.39
CA ASN A 131 -15.44 -2.31 19.52
C ASN A 131 -15.36 -3.21 18.27
N ALA A 132 -14.30 -3.06 17.48
CA ALA A 132 -14.03 -3.89 16.32
C ALA A 132 -12.53 -4.24 16.27
N LYS A 133 -12.21 -5.46 15.86
CA LYS A 133 -10.82 -5.86 15.62
C LYS A 133 -10.33 -5.16 14.35
N GLN A 134 -9.10 -4.69 14.39
CA GLN A 134 -8.39 -4.14 13.23
C GLN A 134 -7.01 -4.79 13.14
N PHE A 135 -6.75 -5.42 11.99
CA PHE A 135 -5.45 -5.95 11.64
C PHE A 135 -4.81 -5.11 10.55
N SER A 136 -3.48 -5.04 10.54
CA SER A 136 -2.73 -4.32 9.55
C SER A 136 -1.51 -5.12 9.11
N TRP A 137 -1.36 -5.30 7.81
CA TRP A 137 -0.16 -5.83 7.17
C TRP A 137 0.56 -4.72 6.43
N LYS A 138 1.89 -4.78 6.41
CA LYS A 138 2.73 -3.86 5.64
C LYS A 138 3.59 -4.61 4.64
N CYS A 139 3.71 -4.06 3.45
CA CYS A 139 4.62 -4.48 2.40
C CYS A 139 5.46 -3.28 1.95
N HIS A 140 6.75 -3.50 1.74
CA HIS A 140 7.69 -2.46 1.29
C HIS A 140 8.22 -2.72 -0.12
N SER A 141 7.79 -3.80 -0.79
CA SER A 141 8.22 -4.15 -2.14
C SER A 141 7.23 -3.61 -3.17
N MET A 142 7.67 -2.65 -3.99
CA MET A 142 6.86 -2.17 -5.12
C MET A 142 6.58 -3.29 -6.13
N ASP A 143 7.55 -4.16 -6.37
CA ASP A 143 7.42 -5.24 -7.36
C ASP A 143 6.35 -6.26 -6.94
N GLU A 144 6.28 -6.60 -5.66
CA GLU A 144 5.22 -7.47 -5.13
C GLU A 144 3.86 -6.78 -5.18
N VAL A 145 3.79 -5.49 -4.83
CA VAL A 145 2.53 -4.72 -4.94
C VAL A 145 2.04 -4.67 -6.38
N LYS A 146 2.94 -4.43 -7.34
CA LYS A 146 2.63 -4.46 -8.77
C LYS A 146 2.11 -5.83 -9.16
N ALA A 147 2.85 -6.90 -8.87
CA ALA A 147 2.47 -8.27 -9.22
C ALA A 147 1.13 -8.70 -8.59
N ALA A 148 0.86 -8.30 -7.34
CA ALA A 148 -0.38 -8.61 -6.66
C ALA A 148 -1.60 -7.95 -7.32
N LEU A 149 -1.43 -6.72 -7.84
CA LEU A 149 -2.49 -5.94 -8.47
C LEU A 149 -2.61 -6.18 -9.99
N ASP A 150 -1.60 -6.76 -10.63
CA ASP A 150 -1.56 -7.05 -12.07
C ASP A 150 -2.54 -8.14 -12.53
N CYS A 151 -3.20 -8.81 -11.58
CA CYS A 151 -4.27 -9.76 -11.90
C CYS A 151 -5.61 -9.10 -12.28
N SER A 152 -5.68 -7.76 -12.22
CA SER A 152 -6.80 -6.95 -12.69
C SER A 152 -6.98 -7.01 -14.21
N SER A 153 -8.15 -6.61 -14.69
CA SER A 153 -8.41 -6.33 -16.11
C SER A 153 -7.89 -4.97 -16.56
N THR A 154 -7.75 -4.03 -15.61
CA THR A 154 -7.29 -2.66 -15.85
C THR A 154 -5.84 -2.56 -15.37
N PRO A 155 -4.86 -2.22 -16.22
CA PRO A 155 -3.46 -2.23 -15.82
C PRO A 155 -3.18 -1.19 -14.72
N LEU A 156 -2.36 -1.57 -13.74
CA LEU A 156 -1.90 -0.65 -12.71
C LEU A 156 -0.93 0.38 -13.31
N ALA A 157 -1.26 1.65 -13.22
CA ALA A 157 -0.34 2.74 -13.54
C ALA A 157 0.54 3.03 -12.33
N LEU A 158 1.86 2.95 -12.49
CA LEU A 158 2.83 3.32 -11.44
C LEU A 158 3.12 4.82 -11.45
N SER A 159 3.08 5.44 -12.62
CA SER A 159 3.22 6.88 -12.80
C SER A 159 2.35 7.37 -13.94
N LYS A 160 1.95 8.64 -13.84
CA LYS A 160 1.28 9.38 -14.91
C LYS A 160 1.82 10.81 -14.98
N SER A 161 1.95 11.31 -16.19
CA SER A 161 2.44 12.66 -16.48
C SER A 161 1.36 13.49 -17.16
N TYR A 162 1.31 14.77 -16.83
CA TYR A 162 0.24 15.67 -17.27
C TYR A 162 0.78 17.02 -17.71
N ASN A 163 0.25 17.55 -18.81
CA ASN A 163 0.36 18.96 -19.18
C ASN A 163 -0.99 19.65 -18.88
N GLY A 164 -1.06 20.40 -17.78
CA GLY A 164 -2.32 20.85 -17.20
C GLY A 164 -3.18 19.65 -16.75
N LEU A 165 -4.25 19.37 -17.49
CA LEU A 165 -5.15 18.24 -17.24
C LEU A 165 -5.03 17.11 -18.27
N GLU A 166 -4.29 17.32 -19.34
CA GLU A 166 -4.12 16.33 -20.40
C GLU A 166 -3.00 15.36 -20.02
N GLU A 167 -3.32 14.06 -20.03
CA GLU A 167 -2.32 13.01 -19.82
C GLU A 167 -1.38 12.98 -21.03
N VAL A 168 -0.08 13.14 -20.78
CA VAL A 168 0.96 13.07 -21.79
C VAL A 168 1.77 11.81 -21.56
N ALA A 169 2.24 11.19 -22.64
CA ALA A 169 3.13 10.05 -22.53
C ALA A 169 4.33 10.43 -21.65
N ASP A 170 4.76 9.51 -20.78
CA ASP A 170 6.10 9.51 -20.20
C ASP A 170 7.09 9.23 -21.34
N ASN A 171 7.16 10.11 -22.35
CA ASN A 171 8.34 10.24 -23.17
C ASN A 171 9.40 10.52 -22.14
N ALA A 172 10.29 9.53 -21.94
CA ALA A 172 11.39 9.64 -21.03
C ALA A 172 11.84 11.10 -21.08
N ILE A 173 11.79 11.79 -19.95
CA ILE A 173 12.77 12.84 -19.73
C ILE A 173 14.05 12.02 -19.85
N ALA A 174 14.55 11.85 -21.10
CA ALA A 174 15.87 11.38 -21.38
C ALA A 174 16.70 12.13 -20.36
N GLN A 175 17.50 11.44 -19.56
CA GLN A 175 18.38 12.13 -18.64
C GLN A 175 19.18 13.11 -19.49
N VAL A 176 18.68 14.34 -19.57
CA VAL A 176 19.20 15.33 -20.49
C VAL A 176 20.46 15.72 -19.75
N SER A 177 21.60 15.21 -20.21
CA SER A 177 22.88 15.55 -19.59
C SER A 177 22.95 17.08 -19.51
N GLY A 178 23.63 17.63 -18.50
CA GLY A 178 23.68 19.09 -18.30
C GLY A 178 24.03 19.86 -19.59
N ILE A 179 24.82 19.25 -20.46
CA ILE A 179 25.19 19.76 -21.80
C ILE A 179 23.99 19.82 -22.75
N GLN A 180 23.19 18.75 -22.84
CA GLN A 180 21.98 18.75 -23.66
C GLN A 180 20.93 19.72 -23.11
N ALA A 181 20.85 19.91 -21.79
CA ALA A 181 19.92 20.85 -21.18
C ALA A 181 20.27 22.31 -21.53
N ILE A 182 21.57 22.62 -21.56
CA ILE A 182 22.09 23.93 -21.99
C ILE A 182 21.89 24.14 -23.49
N ALA A 183 22.15 23.14 -24.33
CA ALA A 183 21.91 23.22 -25.77
C ALA A 183 20.43 23.48 -26.10
N LEU A 184 19.53 22.79 -25.40
CA LEU A 184 18.08 22.95 -25.54
C LEU A 184 17.59 24.30 -24.97
N ALA A 185 18.25 24.86 -23.95
CA ALA A 185 17.99 26.22 -23.48
C ALA A 185 18.43 27.28 -24.50
N LYS A 186 19.56 27.06 -25.18
CA LYS A 186 20.06 27.95 -26.24
C LYS A 186 19.19 27.94 -27.50
N SER A 187 18.62 26.79 -27.89
CA SER A 187 17.68 26.74 -29.03
C SER A 187 16.35 27.46 -28.72
N ARG A 188 15.88 27.43 -27.47
CA ARG A 188 14.69 28.18 -27.01
C ARG A 188 14.85 29.69 -27.08
N ALA A 189 16.04 30.20 -26.75
CA ALA A 189 16.35 31.63 -26.87
C ALA A 189 16.30 32.11 -28.33
N ARG A 190 16.38 31.20 -29.30
CA ARG A 190 16.30 31.48 -30.74
C ARG A 190 14.89 31.32 -31.34
N GLY A 191 13.87 31.09 -30.52
CA GLY A 191 12.46 31.14 -30.96
C GLY A 191 11.91 29.86 -31.57
N ASP A 192 12.64 28.73 -31.45
CA ASP A 192 12.17 27.43 -31.94
C ASP A 192 11.08 26.88 -31.01
N ARG A 193 9.82 27.14 -31.37
CA ARG A 193 8.62 26.89 -30.53
C ARG A 193 8.07 25.48 -30.67
N ASP A 194 8.55 24.66 -31.59
CA ASP A 194 7.93 23.36 -31.92
C ASP A 194 8.15 22.29 -30.84
N LEU A 195 9.09 22.49 -29.91
CA LEU A 195 9.38 21.59 -28.80
C LEU A 195 8.58 21.88 -27.51
N THR A 196 7.66 22.85 -27.52
CA THR A 196 7.00 23.36 -26.30
C THR A 196 5.73 22.60 -25.88
N ARG A 197 5.15 21.75 -26.73
CA ARG A 197 3.86 21.10 -26.43
C ARG A 197 3.94 19.85 -25.56
N SER A 198 5.10 19.24 -25.36
CA SER A 198 5.19 17.90 -24.75
C SER A 198 5.79 17.84 -23.34
N ARG A 199 6.11 18.98 -22.71
CA ARG A 199 6.67 18.93 -21.36
C ARG A 199 5.56 18.75 -20.31
N PRO A 200 5.66 17.74 -19.44
CA PRO A 200 4.72 17.58 -18.35
C PRO A 200 4.90 18.72 -17.35
N THR A 201 3.78 19.25 -16.88
CA THR A 201 3.66 20.22 -15.77
C THR A 201 3.57 19.52 -14.41
N CYS A 202 3.13 18.26 -14.40
CA CYS A 202 2.98 17.47 -13.20
C CYS A 202 3.28 16.00 -13.51
N ARG A 203 3.97 15.32 -12.60
CA ARG A 203 4.08 13.86 -12.57
C ARG A 203 3.61 13.34 -11.22
N ALA A 204 2.70 12.37 -11.26
CA ALA A 204 2.24 11.64 -10.09
C ALA A 204 2.75 10.20 -10.15
N SER A 205 3.22 9.68 -9.01
CA SER A 205 3.77 8.33 -8.93
C SER A 205 3.32 7.63 -7.66
N LEU A 206 2.96 6.36 -7.78
CA LEU A 206 2.82 5.45 -6.65
C LEU A 206 4.21 5.18 -6.07
N VAL A 207 4.39 5.36 -4.77
CA VAL A 207 5.68 5.14 -4.10
C VAL A 207 5.51 4.09 -3.02
N VAL A 208 6.28 3.00 -3.14
CA VAL A 208 6.35 1.92 -2.17
C VAL A 208 7.82 1.62 -1.87
N GLY A 209 8.19 1.57 -0.59
CA GLY A 209 9.55 1.33 -0.14
C GLY A 209 9.73 1.43 1.37
N GLU A 210 10.89 1.00 1.86
CA GLU A 210 11.29 1.21 3.26
C GLU A 210 11.52 2.70 3.56
N GLY A 211 11.85 3.50 2.54
CA GLY A 211 12.13 4.93 2.66
C GLY A 211 13.42 5.22 3.43
N GLU A 212 13.72 6.51 3.62
CA GLU A 212 14.82 6.97 4.47
C GLU A 212 14.26 7.68 5.72
N GLY A 213 14.73 7.30 6.90
CA GLY A 213 14.35 7.94 8.17
C GLY A 213 12.86 7.81 8.54
N ARG A 214 12.16 8.93 8.73
CA ARG A 214 10.73 8.98 9.12
C ARG A 214 9.76 8.86 7.93
N ALA A 215 10.28 8.81 6.71
CA ALA A 215 9.49 8.84 5.49
C ALA A 215 9.31 7.44 4.88
N THR A 216 8.89 6.45 5.67
CA THR A 216 8.51 5.15 5.10
C THR A 216 7.35 5.34 4.12
N ARG A 217 7.34 4.54 3.06
CA ARG A 217 6.30 4.57 2.03
C ARG A 217 5.80 3.14 1.87
N GLU A 218 5.20 2.58 2.92
CA GLU A 218 4.65 1.24 2.85
C GLU A 218 3.35 1.17 2.02
N PHE A 219 3.10 -0.01 1.46
CA PHE A 219 1.76 -0.44 1.11
C PHE A 219 1.16 -1.17 2.31
N GLU A 220 0.08 -0.63 2.87
CA GLU A 220 -0.57 -1.15 4.07
C GLU A 220 -1.96 -1.71 3.75
N ILE A 221 -2.18 -2.98 4.11
CA ILE A 221 -3.49 -3.61 4.08
C ILE A 221 -4.07 -3.53 5.48
N ILE A 222 -5.27 -2.99 5.62
CA ILE A 222 -6.00 -2.87 6.89
C ILE A 222 -7.27 -3.70 6.78
N TRP A 223 -7.49 -4.63 7.69
CA TRP A 223 -8.66 -5.50 7.74
C TRP A 223 -9.45 -5.29 9.01
N TRP A 224 -10.77 -5.25 8.87
CA TRP A 224 -11.71 -5.27 9.97
C TRP A 224 -12.62 -6.50 9.81
N PRO A 225 -12.31 -7.63 10.47
CA PRO A 225 -13.00 -8.91 10.27
C PRO A 225 -14.43 -8.93 10.82
N ASP A 226 -14.75 -8.08 11.79
CA ASP A 226 -15.93 -8.26 12.64
C ASP A 226 -16.88 -7.04 12.60
N LEU A 227 -16.79 -6.19 11.57
CA LEU A 227 -17.74 -5.08 11.43
C LEU A 227 -19.16 -5.54 11.10
N TYR A 228 -19.28 -6.64 10.37
CA TYR A 228 -20.56 -7.16 9.90
C TYR A 228 -20.96 -8.38 10.72
N THR A 229 -22.26 -8.67 10.78
CA THR A 229 -22.79 -9.88 11.42
C THR A 229 -22.54 -11.14 10.58
N ILE A 230 -22.30 -10.98 9.28
CA ILE A 230 -22.04 -12.09 8.37
C ILE A 230 -20.61 -12.61 8.61
N PRO A 231 -20.43 -13.90 8.94
CA PRO A 231 -19.12 -14.48 9.13
C PRO A 231 -18.25 -14.37 7.87
N GLN A 232 -16.92 -14.31 8.04
CA GLN A 232 -15.93 -14.27 6.96
C GLN A 232 -16.11 -13.09 5.99
N ARG A 233 -16.76 -12.01 6.44
CA ARG A 233 -16.89 -10.77 5.68
C ARG A 233 -16.49 -9.60 6.56
N GLY A 234 -15.77 -8.66 5.96
CA GLY A 234 -15.17 -7.56 6.69
C GLY A 234 -15.00 -6.32 5.83
N LYS A 235 -14.35 -5.31 6.39
CA LYS A 235 -13.94 -4.12 5.65
C LYS A 235 -12.45 -4.19 5.42
N ILE A 236 -12.04 -4.01 4.17
CA ILE A 236 -10.63 -3.87 3.80
C ILE A 236 -10.34 -2.44 3.37
N ALA A 237 -9.18 -1.93 3.78
CA ALA A 237 -8.65 -0.67 3.32
C ALA A 237 -7.19 -0.84 2.91
N LEU A 238 -6.85 -0.33 1.73
CA LEU A 238 -5.50 -0.29 1.21
C LEU A 238 -4.99 1.14 1.35
N ARG A 239 -3.93 1.34 2.13
CA ARG A 239 -3.26 2.64 2.30
C ARG A 239 -1.91 2.62 1.60
N TYR A 240 -1.65 3.64 0.80
CA TYR A 240 -0.42 3.78 0.01
C TYR A 240 -0.12 5.26 -0.20
N TYR A 241 1.10 5.57 -0.64
CA TYR A 241 1.50 6.96 -0.86
C TYR A 241 1.60 7.29 -2.35
N VAL A 242 1.09 8.46 -2.71
CA VAL A 242 1.26 9.03 -4.04
C VAL A 242 2.13 10.27 -3.95
N GLY A 243 3.30 10.21 -4.57
CA GLY A 243 4.17 11.37 -4.76
C GLY A 243 3.69 12.23 -5.92
N LYS A 244 3.85 13.55 -5.80
CA LYS A 244 3.64 14.48 -6.90
C LYS A 244 4.81 15.43 -7.04
N VAL A 245 5.26 15.60 -8.28
CA VAL A 245 6.30 16.53 -8.67
C VAL A 245 5.68 17.50 -9.67
N LEU A 246 5.79 18.79 -9.39
CA LEU A 246 5.42 19.87 -10.31
C LEU A 246 6.69 20.34 -11.01
N PHE A 247 6.59 20.65 -12.30
CA PHE A 247 7.72 21.09 -13.14
C PHE A 247 7.58 22.54 -13.57
#